data_AF-A0A9E6CIC2-F1
#
_entry.id   AF-A0A9E6CIC2-F1
#
_cell.length_a   1.000
_cell.length_b   1.000
_cell.length_c   1.000
_cell.angle_alpha   90.00
_cell.angle_beta   90.00
_cell.angle_gamma   90.00
#
_symmetry.space_group_name_H-M   'P 1'
#
loop_
_entity.id
_entity.type
_entity.pdbx_description
1 polymer ?
#
loop_
_entity_poly.entity_id
_entity_poly.type
_entity_poly.pdbx_seq_one_letter_code
_entity_poly.pdbx_strand_id
1 'polypeptide(L)'
;SVIEKADFDENETSKEELEEIEKLLKECYAYDTKINKYRLKQNLGLDSKNKILTFFDKKNKNNPTIDEELIVGIISDDKREYDWNQFNELLLLCNKDRIKEGFFDFFIRQRKSQGQQLSLSGVCDGIEYFRKYATLLCGNFKFAYRVLSKMEYPEIEDDLKVYLKNPENVKDQLAKRPPTIQNIDEVQPKDTYLLGYLSGAEVTIDIKASDILVELTNEFKKSWEDLKSEIDNHLRKNASKIDEGTSKRVKKVVTVFEKFCSEDIQEFQAFINLSADEIGKFLKRRQQILKKGVKNTQIYLAWDHMDVYLATSMRTKWEYEELCVMVEHVLKKNTDINKLKLRYFNPIQSYEDSNIDKGLIEGVMLKRAKCTIYSVQEIDTLGKDSELASTLAQGKPVIAYIRDIASIDERAKELKVMPLEFFRDKYYVLNKEGWFTKDKVINECSSWVKKSGKALPKMSTKEFVESFTNEITKLINRKAWSSIKTVWVDEENFKISQDEDFAKYCYFIASAEKYFYDKRAETLSKTHPLRLQISLSTGVANGVLVVRTHAQCAQLLKKIISNELYYNLDFELIHDEENRCWVLKETISGCAYRVVTDNFKLTNSFWNFYRDKKGGDYAKGLCRVE
;
A
#
# COMPACT_ATOMS: atom_id res chain seq x y z
N SER A 1 -28.52 -2.83 23.69
CA SER A 1 -27.89 -1.59 23.19
C SER A 1 -28.89 -0.55 22.65
N VAL A 2 -29.79 -0.86 21.69
CA VAL A 2 -30.87 0.09 21.28
C VAL A 2 -31.93 0.25 22.38
N ILE A 3 -32.22 -0.82 23.11
CA ILE A 3 -33.13 -0.81 24.26
C ILE A 3 -32.48 -0.16 25.52
N GLU A 4 -31.16 -0.08 25.58
CA GLU A 4 -30.41 0.43 26.75
C GLU A 4 -30.04 1.92 26.64
N LYS A 5 -30.38 2.60 25.53
CA LYS A 5 -29.98 3.99 25.26
C LYS A 5 -31.11 4.93 24.87
N ALA A 6 -32.35 4.44 24.88
CA ALA A 6 -33.49 5.31 24.79
C ALA A 6 -33.95 5.58 26.23
N ASP A 7 -33.86 6.84 26.65
CA ASP A 7 -34.65 7.36 27.77
C ASP A 7 -36.12 7.19 27.38
N PHE A 8 -36.66 5.98 27.57
CA PHE A 8 -38.09 5.73 27.52
C PHE A 8 -38.62 6.08 28.89
N ASP A 9 -39.41 7.14 28.96
CA ASP A 9 -40.23 7.43 30.13
C ASP A 9 -41.16 6.22 30.35
N GLU A 10 -40.93 5.46 31.44
CA GLU A 10 -41.61 4.20 31.74
C GLU A 10 -43.14 4.35 31.88
N ASN A 11 -43.65 5.59 31.88
CA ASN A 11 -45.07 5.89 32.09
C ASN A 11 -45.89 6.16 30.82
N GLU A 12 -45.30 6.23 29.61
CA GLU A 12 -46.05 6.58 28.39
C GLU A 12 -45.93 5.62 27.21
N THR A 13 -45.05 4.62 27.27
CA THR A 13 -45.00 3.64 26.16
C THR A 13 -46.04 2.55 26.42
N SER A 14 -47.10 2.54 25.61
CA SER A 14 -48.19 1.59 25.83
C SER A 14 -47.68 0.16 25.63
N LYS A 15 -48.19 -0.79 26.43
CA LYS A 15 -47.82 -2.21 26.32
C LYS A 15 -47.99 -2.76 24.90
N GLU A 16 -48.93 -2.19 24.13
CA GLU A 16 -49.19 -2.52 22.73
C GLU A 16 -48.04 -2.10 21.80
N GLU A 17 -47.41 -0.95 22.03
CA GLU A 17 -46.27 -0.49 21.22
C GLU A 17 -45.01 -1.35 21.45
N LEU A 18 -44.78 -1.77 22.70
CA LEU A 18 -43.68 -2.68 23.02
C LEU A 18 -43.91 -4.07 22.45
N GLU A 19 -45.14 -4.59 22.49
CA GLU A 19 -45.51 -5.86 21.86
C GLU A 19 -45.39 -5.79 20.33
N GLU A 20 -45.71 -4.65 19.71
CA GLU A 20 -45.56 -4.45 18.27
C GLU A 20 -44.09 -4.33 17.84
N ILE A 21 -43.25 -3.65 18.61
CA ILE A 21 -41.79 -3.61 18.39
C ILE A 21 -41.17 -5.00 18.58
N GLU A 22 -41.57 -5.74 19.61
CA GLU A 22 -41.07 -7.09 19.87
C GLU A 22 -41.51 -8.07 18.77
N LYS A 23 -42.74 -7.94 18.28
CA LYS A 23 -43.26 -8.69 17.13
C LYS A 23 -42.47 -8.36 15.86
N LEU A 24 -42.22 -7.09 15.56
CA LEU A 24 -41.43 -6.66 14.41
C LEU A 24 -39.97 -7.15 14.49
N LEU A 25 -39.37 -7.15 15.68
CA LEU A 25 -38.02 -7.68 15.91
C LEU A 25 -37.97 -9.21 15.75
N LYS A 26 -38.97 -9.95 16.26
CA LYS A 26 -39.09 -11.41 16.08
C LYS A 26 -39.35 -11.77 14.61
N GLU A 27 -40.14 -11.00 13.89
CA GLU A 27 -40.36 -11.17 12.45
C GLU A 27 -39.07 -10.90 11.65
N CYS A 28 -38.30 -9.86 12.02
CA CYS A 28 -37.00 -9.59 11.43
C CYS A 28 -35.98 -10.71 11.70
N TYR A 29 -35.92 -11.23 12.93
CA TYR A 29 -35.02 -12.33 13.30
C TYR A 29 -35.40 -13.67 12.63
N ALA A 30 -36.70 -13.96 12.53
CA ALA A 30 -37.20 -15.14 11.82
C ALA A 30 -36.96 -15.04 10.29
N TYR A 31 -36.94 -13.82 9.74
CA TYR A 31 -36.60 -13.56 8.34
C TYR A 31 -35.12 -13.87 8.04
N ASP A 32 -34.20 -13.49 8.94
CA ASP A 32 -32.76 -13.72 8.78
C ASP A 32 -32.39 -15.21 8.96
N THR A 33 -33.05 -15.88 9.92
CA THR A 33 -32.84 -17.32 10.20
C THR A 33 -33.38 -18.22 9.07
N LYS A 34 -34.49 -17.84 8.40
CA LYS A 34 -35.02 -18.56 7.22
C LYS A 34 -34.17 -18.36 5.97
N ILE A 35 -33.52 -17.21 5.79
CA ILE A 35 -32.60 -16.96 4.67
C ILE A 35 -31.35 -17.83 4.79
N ASN A 36 -30.80 -17.98 6.00
CA ASN A 36 -29.59 -18.78 6.24
C ASN A 36 -29.83 -20.29 6.02
N LYS A 37 -31.04 -20.80 6.32
CA LYS A 37 -31.37 -22.23 6.16
C LYS A 37 -31.62 -22.65 4.70
N TYR A 38 -31.90 -21.69 3.80
CA TYR A 38 -32.23 -21.95 2.39
C TYR A 38 -31.00 -21.88 1.46
N ARG A 39 -29.96 -21.12 1.85
CA ARG A 39 -28.72 -20.96 1.06
C ARG A 39 -27.81 -22.20 1.11
N LEU A 40 -27.89 -23.00 2.18
CA LEU A 40 -27.16 -24.26 2.34
C LEU A 40 -27.54 -25.38 1.34
N LYS A 41 -28.59 -25.20 0.53
CA LYS A 41 -29.07 -26.20 -0.45
C LYS A 41 -28.55 -26.03 -1.89
N GLN A 42 -27.77 -25.01 -2.22
CA GLN A 42 -27.23 -24.81 -3.58
C GLN A 42 -25.84 -25.42 -3.80
N ASN A 43 -25.62 -26.64 -3.30
CA ASN A 43 -24.48 -27.47 -3.68
C ASN A 43 -24.97 -28.52 -4.66
N LEU A 44 -24.57 -28.41 -5.94
CA LEU A 44 -24.26 -29.49 -6.90
C LEU A 44 -24.13 -28.88 -8.31
N GLY A 45 -23.05 -29.25 -9.02
CA GLY A 45 -22.59 -28.60 -10.24
C GLY A 45 -23.57 -28.64 -11.42
N LEU A 46 -23.65 -27.50 -12.13
CA LEU A 46 -24.14 -27.28 -13.51
C LEU A 46 -23.87 -25.80 -13.85
N ASP A 47 -22.80 -25.54 -14.60
CA ASP A 47 -22.10 -24.25 -14.70
C ASP A 47 -22.93 -23.11 -15.35
N SER A 48 -23.79 -23.40 -16.33
CA SER A 48 -24.58 -22.36 -17.03
C SER A 48 -25.94 -22.08 -16.36
N LYS A 49 -26.61 -23.12 -15.85
CA LYS A 49 -27.96 -23.04 -15.26
C LYS A 49 -27.98 -22.20 -13.97
N ASN A 50 -26.96 -22.35 -13.13
CA ASN A 50 -26.85 -21.58 -11.89
C ASN A 50 -26.47 -20.11 -12.16
N LYS A 51 -25.69 -19.80 -13.21
CA LYS A 51 -25.35 -18.42 -13.58
C LYS A 51 -26.58 -17.60 -13.95
N ILE A 52 -27.52 -18.21 -14.66
CA ILE A 52 -28.79 -17.59 -15.04
C ILE A 52 -29.72 -17.44 -13.82
N LEU A 53 -29.93 -18.50 -13.06
CA LEU A 53 -30.78 -18.46 -11.86
C LEU A 53 -30.25 -17.47 -10.79
N THR A 54 -28.93 -17.33 -10.65
CA THR A 54 -28.30 -16.34 -9.75
C THR A 54 -28.35 -14.90 -10.28
N PHE A 55 -28.40 -14.68 -11.60
CA PHE A 55 -28.71 -13.35 -12.17
C PHE A 55 -30.14 -12.93 -11.83
N PHE A 56 -31.01 -13.91 -11.69
CA PHE A 56 -32.44 -13.67 -11.50
C PHE A 56 -32.90 -13.49 -10.05
N ASP A 57 -32.04 -13.71 -9.05
CA ASP A 57 -32.22 -13.35 -7.63
C ASP A 57 -33.69 -13.43 -7.17
N LYS A 58 -34.23 -14.65 -7.11
CA LYS A 58 -35.66 -14.87 -6.81
C LYS A 58 -35.97 -14.53 -5.36
N LYS A 59 -36.70 -13.43 -5.19
CA LYS A 59 -37.35 -13.02 -3.93
C LYS A 59 -38.86 -13.24 -3.94
N ASN A 60 -39.40 -14.18 -4.75
CA ASN A 60 -40.84 -14.46 -4.77
C ASN A 60 -41.19 -15.61 -3.83
N LYS A 61 -41.75 -15.26 -2.66
CA LYS A 61 -42.16 -16.19 -1.60
C LYS A 61 -43.48 -16.92 -1.87
N ASN A 62 -44.23 -16.59 -2.93
CA ASN A 62 -45.66 -16.97 -3.02
C ASN A 62 -46.10 -17.76 -4.28
N ASN A 63 -45.22 -18.17 -5.20
CA ASN A 63 -45.56 -19.15 -6.26
C ASN A 63 -44.30 -19.63 -7.03
N PRO A 64 -43.57 -20.66 -6.56
CA PRO A 64 -42.31 -21.04 -7.18
C PRO A 64 -42.41 -22.04 -8.35
N THR A 65 -43.54 -22.70 -8.61
CA THR A 65 -43.48 -23.98 -9.35
C THR A 65 -43.60 -23.88 -10.87
N ILE A 66 -44.51 -23.09 -11.42
CA ILE A 66 -44.76 -23.08 -12.89
C ILE A 66 -43.65 -22.36 -13.67
N ASP A 67 -43.21 -21.19 -13.20
CA ASP A 67 -42.18 -20.42 -13.90
C ASP A 67 -40.80 -21.09 -13.81
N GLU A 68 -40.49 -21.82 -12.74
CA GLU A 68 -39.21 -22.53 -12.60
C GLU A 68 -39.12 -23.71 -13.54
N GLU A 69 -40.18 -24.51 -13.63
CA GLU A 69 -40.23 -25.63 -14.57
C GLU A 69 -40.13 -25.13 -16.02
N LEU A 70 -40.79 -24.01 -16.34
CA LEU A 70 -40.75 -23.40 -17.67
C LEU A 70 -39.37 -22.82 -17.99
N ILE A 71 -38.76 -22.10 -17.05
CA ILE A 71 -37.37 -21.61 -17.16
C ILE A 71 -36.40 -22.79 -17.30
N VAL A 72 -36.54 -23.84 -16.49
CA VAL A 72 -35.71 -25.04 -16.57
C VAL A 72 -35.87 -25.71 -17.93
N GLY A 73 -37.09 -25.82 -18.46
CA GLY A 73 -37.35 -26.35 -19.79
C GLY A 73 -36.67 -25.53 -20.90
N ILE A 74 -36.74 -24.20 -20.82
CA ILE A 74 -36.10 -23.28 -21.77
C ILE A 74 -34.56 -23.38 -21.69
N ILE A 75 -34.01 -23.40 -20.48
CA ILE A 75 -32.55 -23.40 -20.21
C ILE A 75 -31.94 -24.79 -20.45
N SER A 76 -32.72 -25.87 -20.47
CA SER A 76 -32.20 -27.22 -20.72
C SER A 76 -31.84 -27.48 -22.20
N ASP A 77 -32.26 -26.61 -23.12
CA ASP A 77 -31.89 -26.66 -24.53
C ASP A 77 -30.76 -25.65 -24.83
N ASP A 78 -29.52 -26.09 -24.67
CA ASP A 78 -28.32 -25.29 -24.97
C ASP A 78 -28.18 -24.93 -26.47
N LYS A 79 -28.93 -25.60 -27.36
CA LYS A 79 -28.94 -25.29 -28.80
C LYS A 79 -29.92 -24.18 -29.13
N ARG A 80 -30.77 -23.78 -28.18
CA ARG A 80 -31.69 -22.68 -28.39
C ARG A 80 -30.90 -21.39 -28.52
N GLU A 81 -31.22 -20.69 -29.59
CA GLU A 81 -30.65 -19.42 -29.95
C GLU A 81 -31.58 -18.29 -29.45
N TYR A 82 -30.98 -17.23 -28.90
CA TYR A 82 -31.66 -16.10 -28.27
C TYR A 82 -31.30 -14.80 -28.97
N ASP A 83 -32.32 -14.11 -29.48
CA ASP A 83 -32.24 -12.70 -29.87
C ASP A 83 -32.68 -11.76 -28.73
N TRP A 84 -32.69 -10.46 -28.99
CA TRP A 84 -33.08 -9.45 -28.00
C TRP A 84 -34.54 -9.61 -27.51
N ASN A 85 -35.48 -9.99 -28.38
CA ASN A 85 -36.88 -10.18 -28.01
C ASN A 85 -37.04 -11.41 -27.11
N GLN A 86 -36.43 -12.53 -27.50
CA GLN A 86 -36.45 -13.77 -26.74
C GLN A 86 -35.75 -13.63 -25.39
N PHE A 87 -34.67 -12.85 -25.32
CA PHE A 87 -34.03 -12.53 -24.05
C PHE A 87 -34.95 -11.68 -23.16
N ASN A 88 -35.68 -10.70 -23.72
CA ASN A 88 -36.68 -9.95 -22.97
C ASN A 88 -37.82 -10.82 -22.44
N GLU A 89 -38.28 -11.82 -23.19
CA GLU A 89 -39.24 -12.81 -22.71
C GLU A 89 -38.68 -13.59 -21.50
N LEU A 90 -37.42 -14.03 -21.59
CA LEU A 90 -36.72 -14.70 -20.48
C LEU A 90 -36.59 -13.80 -19.24
N LEU A 91 -36.29 -12.51 -19.43
CA LEU A 91 -36.23 -11.53 -18.35
C LEU A 91 -37.58 -11.39 -17.63
N LEU A 92 -38.69 -11.34 -18.38
CA LEU A 92 -40.04 -11.25 -17.83
C LEU A 92 -40.43 -12.51 -17.04
N LEU A 93 -40.12 -13.70 -17.56
CA LEU A 93 -40.28 -14.97 -16.82
C LEU A 93 -39.52 -14.96 -15.48
N CYS A 94 -38.42 -14.21 -15.45
CA CYS A 94 -37.59 -14.06 -14.27
C CYS A 94 -37.93 -12.83 -13.42
N ASN A 95 -39.07 -12.18 -13.68
CA ASN A 95 -39.53 -10.98 -12.99
C ASN A 95 -38.51 -9.83 -13.01
N LYS A 96 -37.83 -9.62 -14.15
CA LYS A 96 -36.94 -8.49 -14.40
C LYS A 96 -37.54 -7.57 -15.45
N ASP A 97 -37.20 -6.28 -15.35
CA ASP A 97 -37.55 -5.29 -16.36
C ASP A 97 -36.92 -5.65 -17.70
N ARG A 98 -37.61 -5.35 -18.78
CA ARG A 98 -37.09 -5.44 -20.15
C ARG A 98 -35.87 -4.54 -20.33
N ILE A 99 -35.00 -4.93 -21.27
CA ILE A 99 -33.84 -4.17 -21.70
C ILE A 99 -34.07 -3.60 -23.10
N LYS A 100 -33.35 -2.52 -23.42
CA LYS A 100 -33.21 -2.01 -24.79
C LYS A 100 -32.23 -2.84 -25.62
N GLU A 101 -32.35 -2.72 -26.94
CA GLU A 101 -31.48 -3.42 -27.89
C GLU A 101 -30.02 -3.01 -27.71
N GLY A 102 -29.73 -1.72 -27.47
CA GLY A 102 -28.37 -1.25 -27.19
C GLY A 102 -27.68 -1.96 -26.02
N PHE A 103 -28.40 -2.23 -24.92
CA PHE A 103 -27.87 -3.00 -23.79
C PHE A 103 -27.57 -4.45 -24.18
N PHE A 104 -28.49 -5.09 -24.89
CA PHE A 104 -28.31 -6.46 -25.38
C PHE A 104 -27.07 -6.55 -26.26
N ASP A 105 -26.96 -5.61 -27.20
CA ASP A 105 -25.90 -5.57 -28.19
C ASP A 105 -24.53 -5.34 -27.58
N PHE A 106 -24.46 -4.46 -26.58
CA PHE A 106 -23.22 -4.14 -25.89
C PHE A 106 -22.78 -5.27 -24.95
N PHE A 107 -23.65 -5.66 -24.00
CA PHE A 107 -23.24 -6.57 -22.93
C PHE A 107 -23.45 -8.04 -23.25
N ILE A 108 -24.57 -8.38 -23.89
CA ILE A 108 -24.96 -9.77 -24.09
C ILE A 108 -24.34 -10.33 -25.38
N ARG A 109 -24.42 -9.56 -26.48
CA ARG A 109 -23.89 -9.94 -27.80
C ARG A 109 -22.41 -9.58 -28.02
N GLN A 110 -21.87 -8.64 -27.24
CA GLN A 110 -20.44 -8.30 -27.13
C GLN A 110 -19.68 -7.99 -28.45
N ARG A 111 -20.27 -7.25 -29.41
CA ARG A 111 -19.69 -6.94 -30.74
C ARG A 111 -19.31 -8.14 -31.63
N LYS A 112 -19.31 -9.38 -31.13
CA LYS A 112 -18.77 -10.55 -31.85
C LYS A 112 -19.63 -10.97 -33.04
N SER A 113 -20.92 -10.60 -33.05
CA SER A 113 -21.83 -11.00 -34.13
C SER A 113 -23.03 -10.06 -34.28
N GLN A 114 -22.92 -9.00 -35.09
CA GLN A 114 -24.13 -8.27 -35.49
C GLN A 114 -25.04 -9.20 -36.32
N GLY A 115 -26.28 -9.40 -35.86
CA GLY A 115 -27.29 -10.19 -36.58
C GLY A 115 -27.25 -11.72 -36.37
N GLN A 116 -26.36 -12.26 -35.53
CA GLN A 116 -26.44 -13.69 -35.14
C GLN A 116 -27.17 -13.85 -33.81
N GLN A 117 -27.94 -14.92 -33.70
CA GLN A 117 -28.58 -15.31 -32.44
C GLN A 117 -27.53 -15.94 -31.50
N LEU A 118 -27.76 -15.86 -30.17
CA LEU A 118 -26.80 -16.31 -29.16
C LEU A 118 -27.25 -17.63 -28.54
N SER A 119 -26.33 -18.57 -28.34
CA SER A 119 -26.59 -19.72 -27.48
C SER A 119 -26.78 -19.30 -26.02
N LEU A 120 -27.34 -20.18 -25.20
CA LEU A 120 -27.48 -19.95 -23.76
C LEU A 120 -26.15 -19.63 -23.08
N SER A 121 -25.07 -20.33 -23.45
CA SER A 121 -23.72 -20.06 -22.95
C SER A 121 -23.26 -18.64 -23.29
N GLY A 122 -23.53 -18.17 -24.51
CA GLY A 122 -23.20 -16.80 -24.91
C GLY A 122 -23.97 -15.75 -24.09
N VAL A 123 -25.23 -16.03 -23.75
CA VAL A 123 -26.02 -15.19 -22.84
C VAL A 123 -25.40 -15.14 -21.44
N CYS A 124 -24.96 -16.28 -20.89
CA CYS A 124 -24.26 -16.36 -19.61
C CYS A 124 -22.97 -15.53 -19.59
N ASP A 125 -22.14 -15.66 -20.62
CA ASP A 125 -20.92 -14.88 -20.78
C ASP A 125 -21.23 -13.38 -20.86
N GLY A 126 -22.32 -13.04 -21.56
CA GLY A 126 -22.90 -11.71 -21.64
C GLY A 126 -23.27 -11.12 -20.27
N ILE A 127 -23.95 -11.90 -19.45
CA ILE A 127 -24.33 -11.52 -18.09
C ILE A 127 -23.09 -11.32 -17.22
N GLU A 128 -22.09 -12.20 -17.33
CA GLU A 128 -20.85 -12.07 -16.57
C GLU A 128 -20.08 -10.80 -17.00
N TYR A 129 -20.01 -10.53 -18.29
CA TYR A 129 -19.43 -9.31 -18.85
C TYR A 129 -20.12 -8.04 -18.33
N PHE A 130 -21.46 -8.02 -18.33
CA PHE A 130 -22.23 -6.96 -17.68
C PHE A 130 -21.88 -6.82 -16.19
N ARG A 131 -21.84 -7.91 -15.43
CA ARG A 131 -21.52 -7.87 -14.00
C ARG A 131 -20.13 -7.31 -13.73
N LYS A 132 -19.13 -7.61 -14.55
CA LYS A 132 -17.79 -7.02 -14.42
C LYS A 132 -17.85 -5.50 -14.55
N TYR A 133 -18.52 -4.98 -15.58
CA TYR A 133 -18.71 -3.53 -15.74
C TYR A 133 -19.55 -2.90 -14.64
N ALA A 134 -20.66 -3.54 -14.26
CA ALA A 134 -21.51 -3.08 -13.16
C ALA A 134 -20.74 -2.97 -11.83
N THR A 135 -19.80 -3.90 -11.61
CA THR A 135 -18.92 -3.86 -10.43
C THR A 135 -17.88 -2.74 -10.53
N LEU A 136 -17.29 -2.52 -11.71
CA LEU A 136 -16.32 -1.45 -11.95
C LEU A 136 -16.93 -0.05 -11.83
N LEU A 137 -18.10 0.15 -12.45
CA LEU A 137 -18.79 1.43 -12.55
C LEU A 137 -19.55 1.80 -11.28
N CYS A 138 -20.35 0.86 -10.78
CA CYS A 138 -21.39 1.17 -9.82
C CYS A 138 -21.20 0.46 -8.49
N GLY A 139 -20.35 -0.56 -8.38
CA GLY A 139 -20.29 -1.40 -7.17
C GLY A 139 -21.66 -1.99 -6.78
N ASN A 140 -22.61 -2.09 -7.73
CA ASN A 140 -23.98 -2.53 -7.50
C ASN A 140 -24.65 -2.97 -8.80
N PHE A 141 -24.96 -4.27 -8.91
CA PHE A 141 -25.61 -4.86 -10.08
C PHE A 141 -27.00 -4.30 -10.37
N LYS A 142 -27.83 -4.15 -9.33
CA LYS A 142 -29.22 -3.68 -9.49
C LYS A 142 -29.29 -2.23 -9.96
N PHE A 143 -28.41 -1.39 -9.42
CA PHE A 143 -28.31 0.00 -9.84
C PHE A 143 -27.82 0.10 -11.28
N ALA A 144 -26.72 -0.58 -11.61
CA ALA A 144 -26.18 -0.62 -12.97
C ALA A 144 -27.22 -1.13 -13.96
N TYR A 145 -27.92 -2.21 -13.64
CA TYR A 145 -28.96 -2.79 -14.50
C TYR A 145 -30.07 -1.78 -14.77
N ARG A 146 -30.63 -1.15 -13.72
CA ARG A 146 -31.73 -0.19 -13.86
C ARG A 146 -31.39 1.03 -14.73
N VAL A 147 -30.12 1.42 -14.72
CA VAL A 147 -29.61 2.57 -15.50
C VAL A 147 -29.30 2.12 -16.93
N LEU A 148 -28.39 1.15 -17.09
CA LEU A 148 -27.85 0.73 -18.37
C LEU A 148 -28.88 -0.03 -19.23
N SER A 149 -29.83 -0.75 -18.63
CA SER A 149 -30.86 -1.49 -19.38
C SER A 149 -31.75 -0.60 -20.26
N LYS A 150 -31.78 0.71 -19.96
CA LYS A 150 -32.63 1.69 -20.64
C LYS A 150 -31.86 2.52 -21.67
N MET A 151 -30.58 2.23 -21.88
CA MET A 151 -29.70 2.99 -22.77
C MET A 151 -29.55 2.32 -24.14
N GLU A 152 -29.39 3.15 -25.16
CA GLU A 152 -28.94 2.73 -26.47
C GLU A 152 -27.42 2.50 -26.48
N TYR A 153 -26.94 1.80 -27.51
CA TYR A 153 -25.52 1.46 -27.64
C TYR A 153 -24.57 2.67 -27.50
N PRO A 154 -24.81 3.81 -28.18
CA PRO A 154 -23.90 4.95 -28.10
C PRO A 154 -23.88 5.60 -26.71
N GLU A 155 -24.98 5.53 -25.97
CA GLU A 155 -25.07 6.05 -24.60
C GLU A 155 -24.24 5.19 -23.64
N ILE A 156 -24.31 3.86 -23.78
CA ILE A 156 -23.49 2.93 -23.00
C ILE A 156 -21.99 3.12 -23.31
N GLU A 157 -21.65 3.31 -24.59
CA GLU A 157 -20.27 3.54 -25.00
C GLU A 157 -19.71 4.86 -24.44
N ASP A 158 -20.50 5.93 -24.39
CA ASP A 158 -20.08 7.20 -23.75
C ASP A 158 -19.91 7.05 -22.23
N ASP A 159 -20.85 6.38 -21.55
CA ASP A 159 -20.78 6.10 -20.10
C ASP A 159 -19.59 5.20 -19.73
N LEU A 160 -19.15 4.34 -20.66
CA LEU A 160 -18.01 3.43 -20.48
C LEU A 160 -16.72 3.92 -21.15
N LYS A 161 -16.70 5.12 -21.75
CA LYS A 161 -15.61 5.57 -22.64
C LYS A 161 -14.23 5.48 -22.00
N VAL A 162 -14.11 5.71 -20.69
CA VAL A 162 -12.84 5.65 -19.96
C VAL A 162 -12.28 4.23 -19.93
N TYR A 163 -13.15 3.22 -19.75
CA TYR A 163 -12.76 1.81 -19.71
C TYR A 163 -12.56 1.22 -21.11
N LEU A 164 -13.24 1.79 -22.13
CA LEU A 164 -13.17 1.34 -23.52
C LEU A 164 -12.03 1.97 -24.33
N LYS A 165 -11.20 2.83 -23.73
CA LYS A 165 -10.03 3.40 -24.43
C LYS A 165 -9.09 2.27 -24.86
N ASN A 166 -8.86 2.18 -26.18
CA ASN A 166 -7.96 1.18 -26.74
C ASN A 166 -6.54 1.31 -26.13
N PRO A 167 -5.96 0.24 -25.58
CA PRO A 167 -4.68 0.31 -24.90
C PRO A 167 -3.51 0.77 -25.78
N GLU A 168 -3.51 0.40 -27.06
CA GLU A 168 -2.46 0.83 -28.00
C GLU A 168 -2.56 2.33 -28.29
N ASN A 169 -3.77 2.88 -28.39
CA ASN A 169 -3.96 4.34 -28.51
C ASN A 169 -3.44 5.08 -27.27
N VAL A 170 -3.68 4.54 -26.07
CA VAL A 170 -3.17 5.14 -24.82
C VAL A 170 -1.64 5.04 -24.78
N LYS A 171 -1.05 3.88 -25.10
CA LYS A 171 0.41 3.69 -25.18
C LYS A 171 1.05 4.66 -26.18
N ASP A 172 0.43 4.82 -27.35
CA ASP A 172 0.86 5.77 -28.38
C ASP A 172 0.82 7.21 -27.89
N GLN A 173 -0.27 7.62 -27.23
CA GLN A 173 -0.38 8.96 -26.65
C GLN A 173 0.72 9.22 -25.63
N LEU A 174 0.98 8.26 -24.74
CA LEU A 174 2.05 8.33 -23.74
C LEU A 174 3.43 8.43 -24.41
N ALA A 175 3.71 7.58 -25.40
CA ALA A 175 4.98 7.55 -26.12
C ALA A 175 5.24 8.82 -26.96
N LYS A 176 4.17 9.44 -27.48
CA LYS A 176 4.22 10.69 -28.28
C LYS A 176 4.29 11.95 -27.41
N ARG A 177 4.21 11.86 -26.07
CA ARG A 177 4.31 13.03 -25.20
C ARG A 177 5.61 13.81 -25.46
N PRO A 178 5.54 15.16 -25.50
CA PRO A 178 6.73 15.97 -25.60
C PRO A 178 7.61 15.76 -24.36
N PRO A 179 8.93 15.95 -24.51
CA PRO A 179 9.82 15.96 -23.36
C PRO A 179 9.37 17.04 -22.36
N THR A 180 9.73 16.84 -21.10
CA THR A 180 9.54 17.87 -20.07
C THR A 180 10.38 19.10 -20.42
N ILE A 181 9.88 20.30 -20.08
CA ILE A 181 10.65 21.55 -20.24
C ILE A 181 11.97 21.45 -19.45
N GLN A 182 11.90 20.86 -18.26
CA GLN A 182 13.04 20.61 -17.41
C GLN A 182 12.93 19.21 -16.79
N ASN A 183 14.03 18.47 -16.84
CA ASN A 183 14.20 17.23 -16.09
C ASN A 183 14.67 17.55 -14.68
N ILE A 184 14.26 16.72 -13.73
CA ILE A 184 14.85 16.74 -12.39
C ILE A 184 16.35 16.48 -12.48
N ASP A 185 17.10 17.11 -11.60
CA ASP A 185 18.50 16.77 -11.39
C ASP A 185 18.51 15.62 -10.37
N GLU A 186 18.76 14.38 -10.79
CA GLU A 186 18.62 13.22 -9.90
C GLU A 186 19.71 13.16 -8.83
N VAL A 187 19.30 13.14 -7.57
CA VAL A 187 20.15 12.86 -6.42
C VAL A 187 20.55 11.39 -6.47
N GLN A 188 21.87 11.15 -6.36
CA GLN A 188 22.44 9.81 -6.42
C GLN A 188 21.94 8.95 -5.26
N PRO A 189 21.73 7.63 -5.45
CA PRO A 189 21.17 6.75 -4.42
C PRO A 189 21.87 6.84 -3.06
N LYS A 190 23.21 6.92 -3.07
CA LYS A 190 24.02 7.05 -1.85
C LYS A 190 23.85 8.38 -1.11
N ASP A 191 23.24 9.39 -1.72
CA ASP A 191 23.10 10.75 -1.19
C ASP A 191 21.63 11.10 -0.87
N THR A 192 20.66 10.29 -1.28
CA THR A 192 19.21 10.59 -1.13
C THR A 192 18.80 10.71 0.34
N TYR A 193 19.42 9.95 1.24
CA TYR A 193 19.18 10.05 2.69
C TYR A 193 19.53 11.43 3.28
N LEU A 194 20.36 12.24 2.59
CA LEU A 194 20.72 13.59 3.03
C LEU A 194 19.55 14.59 2.89
N LEU A 195 18.53 14.24 2.10
CA LEU A 195 17.28 15.00 1.99
C LEU A 195 16.33 14.73 3.17
N GLY A 196 16.51 13.63 3.90
CA GLY A 196 15.62 13.27 5.01
C GLY A 196 15.77 14.19 6.22
N TYR A 197 14.65 14.56 6.85
CA TYR A 197 14.70 15.38 8.07
C TYR A 197 15.39 14.66 9.23
N LEU A 198 15.06 13.39 9.47
CA LEU A 198 15.62 12.61 10.59
C LEU A 198 17.08 12.25 10.34
N SER A 199 17.38 11.67 9.18
CA SER A 199 18.73 11.27 8.78
C SER A 199 19.66 12.47 8.57
N GLY A 200 19.11 13.62 8.15
CA GLY A 200 19.85 14.87 8.06
C GLY A 200 20.06 15.56 9.41
N ALA A 201 19.11 15.49 10.35
CA ALA A 201 19.23 16.17 11.65
C ALA A 201 20.46 15.73 12.45
N GLU A 202 20.81 14.44 12.40
CA GLU A 202 22.00 13.88 13.04
C GLU A 202 23.30 14.57 12.60
N VAL A 203 23.38 14.94 11.32
CA VAL A 203 24.52 15.66 10.75
C VAL A 203 24.56 17.09 11.30
N THR A 204 23.41 17.74 11.41
CA THR A 204 23.31 19.08 12.02
C THR A 204 23.77 19.06 13.48
N ILE A 205 23.39 18.02 14.23
CA ILE A 205 23.82 17.79 15.60
C ILE A 205 25.34 17.62 15.68
N ASP A 206 25.92 16.81 14.79
CA ASP A 206 27.37 16.61 14.71
C ASP A 206 28.14 17.90 14.41
N ILE A 207 27.64 18.73 13.49
CA ILE A 207 28.26 20.03 13.17
C ILE A 207 28.28 20.93 14.40
N LYS A 208 27.12 21.18 15.01
CA LYS A 208 27.04 22.05 16.19
C LYS A 208 27.90 21.55 17.34
N ALA A 209 27.90 20.23 17.56
CA ALA A 209 28.73 19.62 18.60
C ALA A 209 30.22 19.74 18.28
N SER A 210 30.60 19.59 17.01
CA SER A 210 31.97 19.81 16.54
C SER A 210 32.41 21.26 16.72
N ASP A 211 31.57 22.25 16.37
CA ASP A 211 31.89 23.67 16.52
C ASP A 211 32.14 24.03 18.00
N ILE A 212 31.27 23.56 18.90
CA ILE A 212 31.44 23.74 20.36
C ILE A 212 32.74 23.09 20.83
N LEU A 213 33.04 21.86 20.40
CA LEU A 213 34.24 21.17 20.81
C LEU A 213 35.51 21.82 20.26
N VAL A 214 35.50 22.33 19.03
CA VAL A 214 36.62 23.12 18.47
C VAL A 214 36.83 24.39 19.29
N GLU A 215 35.77 25.14 19.58
CA GLU A 215 35.84 26.34 20.42
C GLU A 215 36.48 26.05 21.78
N LEU A 216 35.99 25.02 22.48
CA LEU A 216 36.42 24.69 23.84
C LEU A 216 37.79 24.02 23.93
N THR A 217 38.26 23.39 22.86
CA THR A 217 39.58 22.73 22.80
C THR A 217 40.69 23.63 22.26
N ASN A 218 40.36 24.77 21.66
CA ASN A 218 41.37 25.72 21.18
C ASN A 218 42.15 26.42 22.31
N GLU A 219 41.57 26.48 23.51
CA GLU A 219 42.27 26.96 24.71
C GLU A 219 42.92 25.77 25.45
N PHE A 220 44.19 25.92 25.83
CA PHE A 220 44.92 24.88 26.57
C PHE A 220 44.21 24.49 27.87
N LYS A 221 43.84 23.20 28.01
CA LYS A 221 43.27 22.62 29.24
C LYS A 221 44.29 21.68 29.88
N LYS A 222 44.38 21.68 31.22
CA LYS A 222 45.40 20.90 31.96
C LYS A 222 44.98 19.46 32.25
N SER A 223 43.67 19.17 32.34
CA SER A 223 43.15 17.83 32.58
C SER A 223 41.77 17.59 31.94
N TRP A 224 41.33 16.33 31.89
CA TRP A 224 40.00 15.95 31.40
C TRP A 224 38.90 16.52 32.29
N GLU A 225 39.14 16.60 33.60
CA GLU A 225 38.21 17.22 34.55
C GLU A 225 38.00 18.70 34.22
N ASP A 226 39.08 19.43 33.89
CA ASP A 226 38.99 20.83 33.50
C ASP A 226 38.14 20.98 32.22
N LEU A 227 38.40 20.16 31.21
CA LEU A 227 37.63 20.18 29.95
C LEU A 227 36.15 19.83 30.17
N LYS A 228 35.86 18.77 30.93
CA LYS A 228 34.48 18.35 31.24
C LYS A 228 33.72 19.41 32.04
N SER A 229 34.38 20.04 33.02
CA SER A 229 33.81 21.14 33.80
C SER A 229 33.47 22.34 32.91
N GLU A 230 34.38 22.70 31.99
CA GLU A 230 34.15 23.80 31.06
C GLU A 230 33.01 23.49 30.09
N ILE A 231 32.94 22.27 29.56
CA ILE A 231 31.82 21.80 28.73
C ILE A 231 30.50 21.90 29.50
N ASP A 232 30.44 21.40 30.73
CA ASP A 232 29.22 21.48 31.53
C ASP A 232 28.82 22.94 31.82
N ASN A 233 29.78 23.82 32.08
CA ASN A 233 29.54 25.25 32.26
C ASN A 233 29.02 25.91 30.97
N HIS A 234 29.64 25.62 29.82
CA HIS A 234 29.23 26.15 28.52
C HIS A 234 27.81 25.68 28.16
N LEU A 235 27.52 24.39 28.31
CA LEU A 235 26.21 23.81 28.05
C LEU A 235 25.13 24.37 28.98
N ARG A 236 25.44 24.59 30.28
CA ARG A 236 24.51 25.22 31.23
C ARG A 236 24.24 26.68 30.89
N LYS A 237 25.29 27.47 30.59
CA LYS A 237 25.16 28.89 30.24
C LYS A 237 24.36 29.08 28.94
N ASN A 238 24.43 28.13 28.01
CA ASN A 238 23.77 28.20 26.71
C ASN A 238 22.58 27.22 26.57
N ALA A 239 22.01 26.73 27.67
CA ALA A 239 20.94 25.72 27.66
C ALA A 239 19.69 26.13 26.86
N SER A 240 19.42 27.43 26.72
CA SER A 240 18.31 27.95 25.90
C SER A 240 18.58 27.97 24.40
N LYS A 241 19.86 27.87 23.98
CA LYS A 241 20.29 27.97 22.57
C LYS A 241 20.76 26.62 21.99
N ILE A 242 21.22 25.73 22.86
CA ILE A 242 21.75 24.42 22.48
C ILE A 242 20.65 23.37 22.69
N ASP A 243 20.27 22.69 21.61
CA ASP A 243 19.31 21.59 21.69
C ASP A 243 19.89 20.38 22.46
N GLU A 244 19.00 19.59 23.06
CA GLU A 244 19.38 18.44 23.88
C GLU A 244 20.23 17.41 23.12
N GLY A 245 19.96 17.24 21.82
CA GLY A 245 20.72 16.33 20.95
C GLY A 245 22.18 16.75 20.81
N THR A 246 22.42 18.03 20.56
CA THR A 246 23.76 18.63 20.50
C THR A 246 24.50 18.48 21.83
N SER A 247 23.85 18.80 22.96
CA SER A 247 24.43 18.64 24.29
C SER A 247 24.85 17.20 24.59
N LYS A 248 23.98 16.22 24.29
CA LYS A 248 24.29 14.79 24.42
C LYS A 248 25.45 14.37 23.52
N ARG A 249 25.52 14.90 22.28
CA ARG A 249 26.60 14.59 21.33
C ARG A 249 27.95 15.07 21.83
N VAL A 250 28.05 16.32 22.29
CA VAL A 250 29.29 16.89 22.86
C VAL A 250 29.83 16.00 23.97
N LYS A 251 28.98 15.65 24.95
CA LYS A 251 29.37 14.79 26.09
C LYS A 251 29.80 13.39 25.62
N LYS A 252 29.05 12.81 24.69
CA LYS A 252 29.36 11.48 24.13
C LYS A 252 30.72 11.46 23.48
N VAL A 253 31.04 12.42 22.60
CA VAL A 253 32.31 12.46 21.87
C VAL A 253 33.50 12.48 22.84
N VAL A 254 33.45 13.35 23.85
CA VAL A 254 34.48 13.45 24.91
C VAL A 254 34.64 12.13 25.65
N THR A 255 33.52 11.56 26.13
CA THR A 255 33.52 10.34 26.94
C THR A 255 34.04 9.14 26.15
N VAL A 256 33.65 9.04 24.88
CA VAL A 256 34.06 7.96 23.99
C VAL A 256 35.55 8.07 23.64
N PHE A 257 36.04 9.28 23.35
CA PHE A 257 37.45 9.48 23.02
C PHE A 257 38.36 9.15 24.21
N GLU A 258 38.08 9.74 25.38
CA GLU A 258 38.84 9.52 26.62
C GLU A 258 38.91 8.02 26.97
N LYS A 259 37.79 7.30 26.81
CA LYS A 259 37.69 5.90 27.21
C LYS A 259 38.33 4.92 26.21
N PHE A 260 38.28 5.21 24.92
CA PHE A 260 38.57 4.22 23.88
C PHE A 260 39.68 4.61 22.90
N CYS A 261 40.14 5.87 22.91
CA CYS A 261 41.18 6.35 22.03
C CYS A 261 42.46 6.69 22.81
N SER A 262 42.40 7.71 23.68
CA SER A 262 43.59 8.23 24.36
C SER A 262 43.24 8.99 25.63
N GLU A 263 44.15 8.92 26.61
CA GLU A 263 44.12 9.76 27.82
C GLU A 263 44.75 11.15 27.57
N ASP A 264 45.36 11.40 26.40
CA ASP A 264 45.97 12.68 26.06
C ASP A 264 44.98 13.68 25.44
N ILE A 265 44.86 14.85 26.07
CA ILE A 265 44.01 15.95 25.63
C ILE A 265 44.52 16.58 24.33
N GLN A 266 45.83 16.57 24.08
CA GLN A 266 46.40 17.10 22.83
C GLN A 266 45.97 16.24 21.64
N GLU A 267 45.96 14.91 21.82
CA GLU A 267 45.42 13.98 20.82
C GLU A 267 43.91 14.19 20.61
N PHE A 268 43.16 14.49 21.68
CA PHE A 268 41.75 14.87 21.57
C PHE A 268 41.55 16.13 20.73
N GLN A 269 42.33 17.18 20.97
CA GLN A 269 42.26 18.42 20.18
C GLN A 269 42.55 18.15 18.69
N ALA A 270 43.58 17.35 18.39
CA ALA A 270 43.89 16.95 17.02
C ALA A 270 42.72 16.17 16.39
N PHE A 271 42.13 15.23 17.12
CA PHE A 271 40.95 14.47 16.69
C PHE A 271 39.74 15.36 16.39
N ILE A 272 39.45 16.34 17.24
CA ILE A 272 38.33 17.26 17.06
C ILE A 272 38.55 18.14 15.81
N ASN A 273 39.76 18.66 15.60
CA ASN A 273 40.06 19.46 14.41
C ASN A 273 39.95 18.66 13.11
N LEU A 274 40.44 17.41 13.09
CA LEU A 274 40.28 16.52 11.94
C LEU A 274 38.82 16.16 11.69
N SER A 275 38.08 15.83 12.76
CA SER A 275 36.65 15.51 12.68
C SER A 275 35.84 16.70 12.15
N ALA A 276 36.17 17.92 12.58
CA ALA A 276 35.50 19.14 12.15
C ALA A 276 35.65 19.39 10.64
N ASP A 277 36.84 19.14 10.07
CA ASP A 277 37.06 19.24 8.63
C ASP A 277 36.23 18.21 7.84
N GLU A 278 36.18 16.96 8.30
CA GLU A 278 35.37 15.91 7.67
C GLU A 278 33.87 16.19 7.76
N ILE A 279 33.38 16.57 8.93
CA ILE A 279 31.98 16.97 9.16
C ILE A 279 31.63 18.20 8.31
N GLY A 280 32.55 19.16 8.19
CA GLY A 280 32.40 20.34 7.34
C GLY A 280 32.26 20.01 5.84
N LYS A 281 33.02 19.03 5.34
CA LYS A 281 32.85 18.50 3.97
C LYS A 281 31.47 17.87 3.78
N PHE A 282 31.00 17.14 4.78
CA PHE A 282 29.70 16.50 4.76
C PHE A 282 28.54 17.51 4.78
N LEU A 283 28.66 18.61 5.54
CA LEU A 283 27.71 19.72 5.52
C LEU A 283 27.60 20.36 4.13
N LYS A 284 28.74 20.69 3.52
CA LYS A 284 28.79 21.26 2.16
C LYS A 284 28.09 20.33 1.17
N ARG A 285 28.34 19.02 1.28
CA ARG A 285 27.65 18.01 0.46
C ARG A 285 26.15 18.03 0.68
N ARG A 286 25.67 18.00 1.92
CA ARG A 286 24.24 18.05 2.24
C ARG A 286 23.58 19.31 1.71
N GLN A 287 24.18 20.49 1.88
CA GLN A 287 23.62 21.74 1.36
C GLN A 287 23.46 21.73 -0.16
N GLN A 288 24.41 21.14 -0.90
CA GLN A 288 24.27 20.95 -2.35
C GLN A 288 23.09 20.04 -2.69
N ILE A 289 22.94 18.94 -1.95
CA ILE A 289 21.84 17.99 -2.13
C ILE A 289 20.49 18.63 -1.79
N LEU A 290 20.38 19.40 -0.71
CA LEU A 290 19.17 20.14 -0.35
C LEU A 290 18.76 21.13 -1.45
N LYS A 291 19.70 21.94 -1.96
CA LYS A 291 19.44 22.86 -3.08
C LYS A 291 18.90 22.13 -4.31
N LYS A 292 19.46 20.94 -4.59
CA LYS A 292 19.02 20.07 -5.67
C LYS A 292 17.60 19.53 -5.43
N GLY A 293 17.30 19.08 -4.20
CA GLY A 293 15.97 18.66 -3.78
C GLY A 293 14.92 19.76 -3.92
N VAL A 294 15.22 20.99 -3.47
CA VAL A 294 14.31 22.15 -3.63
C VAL A 294 14.05 22.45 -5.11
N LYS A 295 15.10 22.45 -5.94
CA LYS A 295 14.96 22.64 -7.39
C LYS A 295 14.07 21.56 -8.01
N ASN A 296 14.26 20.30 -7.64
CA ASN A 296 13.44 19.19 -8.13
C ASN A 296 11.97 19.32 -7.69
N THR A 297 11.71 19.77 -6.46
CA THR A 297 10.35 20.08 -5.98
C THR A 297 9.64 21.06 -6.92
N GLN A 298 10.33 22.15 -7.30
CA GLN A 298 9.78 23.14 -8.24
C GLN A 298 9.53 22.55 -9.64
N ILE A 299 10.42 21.67 -10.10
CA ILE A 299 10.24 20.97 -11.39
C ILE A 299 9.01 20.04 -11.35
N TYR A 300 8.81 19.28 -10.28
CA TYR A 300 7.62 18.44 -10.12
C TYR A 300 6.31 19.25 -10.11
N LEU A 301 6.32 20.41 -9.45
CA LEU A 301 5.19 21.34 -9.46
C LEU A 301 4.89 21.90 -10.86
N ALA A 302 5.93 22.12 -11.67
CA ALA A 302 5.82 22.68 -13.02
C ALA A 302 5.49 21.65 -14.11
N TRP A 303 5.66 20.35 -13.86
CA TRP A 303 5.21 19.34 -14.81
C TRP A 303 3.70 19.44 -15.01
N ASP A 304 3.20 19.19 -16.22
CA ASP A 304 1.76 19.25 -16.49
C ASP A 304 1.03 17.94 -16.12
N HIS A 305 1.68 16.80 -16.37
CA HIS A 305 1.16 15.47 -16.06
C HIS A 305 1.96 14.78 -14.97
N MET A 306 1.25 14.01 -14.14
CA MET A 306 1.80 13.05 -13.20
C MET A 306 1.06 11.72 -13.38
N ASP A 307 1.78 10.65 -13.70
CA ASP A 307 1.18 9.32 -13.90
C ASP A 307 1.24 8.48 -12.64
N VAL A 308 2.37 8.54 -11.92
CA VAL A 308 2.63 7.67 -10.75
C VAL A 308 3.07 8.50 -9.54
N TYR A 309 2.49 8.20 -8.38
CA TYR A 309 2.98 8.66 -7.08
C TYR A 309 3.70 7.52 -6.35
N LEU A 310 4.86 7.79 -5.77
CA LEU A 310 5.59 6.82 -4.96
C LEU A 310 5.38 7.14 -3.46
N ALA A 311 4.55 6.34 -2.80
CA ALA A 311 4.31 6.43 -1.36
C ALA A 311 5.35 5.60 -0.59
N THR A 312 6.08 6.25 0.32
CA THR A 312 7.18 5.65 1.07
C THR A 312 7.37 6.36 2.41
N SER A 313 8.00 5.70 3.37
CA SER A 313 8.33 6.25 4.67
C SER A 313 9.79 5.95 4.97
N MET A 314 10.65 6.96 4.94
CA MET A 314 12.09 6.73 5.04
C MET A 314 12.67 7.49 6.22
N ARG A 315 13.32 6.74 7.11
CA ARG A 315 13.91 7.20 8.36
C ARG A 315 15.40 6.90 8.40
N THR A 316 15.80 5.81 7.76
CA THR A 316 17.16 5.27 7.73
C THR A 316 17.73 5.32 6.33
N LYS A 317 19.06 5.34 6.21
CA LYS A 317 19.75 5.39 4.90
C LYS A 317 19.32 4.26 3.96
N TRP A 318 19.17 3.05 4.48
CA TRP A 318 18.86 1.84 3.71
C TRP A 318 17.47 1.89 3.08
N GLU A 319 16.48 2.49 3.76
CA GLU A 319 15.13 2.65 3.20
C GLU A 319 15.12 3.53 1.94
N TYR A 320 15.99 4.56 1.89
CA TYR A 320 16.16 5.38 0.68
C TYR A 320 16.81 4.57 -0.46
N GLU A 321 17.82 3.77 -0.15
CA GLU A 321 18.53 2.94 -1.13
C GLU A 321 17.62 1.84 -1.70
N GLU A 322 16.83 1.17 -0.86
CA GLU A 322 15.86 0.17 -1.27
C GLU A 322 14.79 0.76 -2.20
N LEU A 323 14.32 1.98 -1.92
CA LEU A 323 13.39 2.67 -2.82
C LEU A 323 14.06 3.02 -4.17
N CYS A 324 15.32 3.46 -4.16
CA CYS A 324 16.07 3.70 -5.40
C CYS A 324 16.14 2.42 -6.25
N VAL A 325 16.41 1.27 -5.62
CA VAL A 325 16.45 -0.03 -6.30
C VAL A 325 15.09 -0.35 -6.92
N MET A 326 13.99 -0.15 -6.19
CA MET A 326 12.64 -0.40 -6.72
C MET A 326 12.34 0.49 -7.93
N VAL A 327 12.58 1.80 -7.82
CA VAL A 327 12.39 2.78 -8.90
C VAL A 327 13.22 2.40 -10.13
N GLU A 328 14.48 2.03 -9.92
CA GLU A 328 15.37 1.64 -11.00
C GLU A 328 14.83 0.41 -11.76
N HIS A 329 14.38 -0.63 -11.04
CA HIS A 329 13.90 -1.85 -11.68
C HIS A 329 12.51 -1.72 -12.30
N VAL A 330 11.60 -0.98 -11.65
CA VAL A 330 10.20 -0.86 -12.10
C VAL A 330 10.03 0.21 -13.17
N LEU A 331 10.64 1.39 -12.99
CA LEU A 331 10.35 2.57 -13.82
C LEU A 331 11.43 2.86 -14.87
N LYS A 332 12.70 2.50 -14.62
CA LYS A 332 13.82 2.88 -15.52
C LYS A 332 14.32 1.72 -16.39
N LYS A 333 14.63 0.57 -15.79
CA LYS A 333 15.19 -0.60 -16.48
C LYS A 333 14.15 -1.47 -17.17
N ASN A 334 12.90 -1.45 -16.72
CA ASN A 334 11.84 -2.20 -17.37
C ASN A 334 11.55 -1.60 -18.76
N THR A 335 11.83 -2.35 -19.81
CA THR A 335 11.76 -1.90 -21.20
C THR A 335 10.36 -1.51 -21.64
N ASP A 336 9.33 -2.18 -21.11
CA ASP A 336 7.94 -1.91 -21.45
C ASP A 336 7.43 -0.63 -20.78
N ILE A 337 7.83 -0.37 -19.53
CA ILE A 337 7.49 0.86 -18.82
C ILE A 337 8.23 2.07 -19.40
N ASN A 338 9.53 1.93 -19.67
CA ASN A 338 10.36 3.05 -20.13
C ASN A 338 9.85 3.64 -21.47
N LYS A 339 9.32 2.79 -22.38
CA LYS A 339 8.69 3.23 -23.64
C LYS A 339 7.49 4.16 -23.45
N LEU A 340 6.81 4.09 -22.31
CA LEU A 340 5.62 4.90 -22.01
C LEU A 340 5.97 6.32 -21.56
N LYS A 341 7.26 6.65 -21.31
CA LYS A 341 7.70 7.98 -20.86
C LYS A 341 6.89 8.50 -19.67
N LEU A 342 6.68 7.63 -18.67
CA LEU A 342 5.88 7.95 -17.49
C LEU A 342 6.52 9.08 -16.69
N ARG A 343 5.70 10.02 -16.21
CA ARG A 343 6.11 11.04 -15.23
C ARG A 343 5.68 10.58 -13.85
N TYR A 344 6.61 10.58 -12.90
CA TYR A 344 6.33 10.08 -11.56
C TYR A 344 6.93 10.98 -10.49
N PHE A 345 6.23 11.13 -9.37
CA PHE A 345 6.71 11.87 -8.23
C PHE A 345 7.48 10.94 -7.31
N ASN A 346 8.76 11.23 -7.12
CA ASN A 346 9.62 10.49 -6.22
C ASN A 346 10.02 11.36 -5.02
N PRO A 347 9.48 11.12 -3.81
CA PRO A 347 9.73 11.99 -2.65
C PRO A 347 11.20 12.01 -2.21
N ILE A 348 12.01 10.98 -2.53
CA ILE A 348 13.47 11.00 -2.25
C ILE A 348 14.29 11.87 -3.19
N GLN A 349 13.63 12.53 -4.13
CA GLN A 349 14.26 13.48 -5.05
C GLN A 349 13.81 14.90 -4.75
N SER A 350 12.91 15.09 -3.79
CA SER A 350 12.26 16.37 -3.44
C SER A 350 12.70 16.79 -2.04
N TYR A 351 12.78 18.09 -1.78
CA TYR A 351 12.94 18.64 -0.44
C TYR A 351 12.08 19.88 -0.27
N GLU A 352 11.52 20.03 0.92
CA GLU A 352 10.86 21.22 1.38
C GLU A 352 11.23 21.41 2.86
N ASP A 353 11.34 22.64 3.36
CA ASP A 353 11.69 22.83 4.78
C ASP A 353 10.45 22.86 5.67
N SER A 354 9.35 23.37 5.12
CA SER A 354 8.05 23.49 5.77
C SER A 354 7.27 22.18 5.71
N ASN A 355 6.93 21.65 6.89
CA ASN A 355 6.06 20.47 7.00
C ASN A 355 4.67 20.70 6.38
N ILE A 356 4.18 21.95 6.41
CA ILE A 356 2.89 22.31 5.82
C ILE A 356 2.99 22.23 4.29
N ASP A 357 3.98 22.89 3.70
CA ASP A 357 4.15 22.92 2.25
C ASP A 357 4.45 21.53 1.71
N LYS A 358 5.24 20.73 2.43
CA LYS A 358 5.45 19.33 2.12
C LYS A 358 4.12 18.57 2.01
N GLY A 359 3.24 18.68 3.02
CA GLY A 359 1.95 18.01 3.01
C GLY A 359 1.04 18.48 1.87
N LEU A 360 1.05 19.77 1.55
CA LEU A 360 0.31 20.32 0.41
C LEU A 360 0.84 19.80 -0.93
N ILE A 361 2.16 19.78 -1.10
CA ILE A 361 2.83 19.26 -2.30
C ILE A 361 2.48 17.78 -2.49
N GLU A 362 2.68 16.94 -1.48
CA GLU A 362 2.35 15.51 -1.54
C GLU A 362 0.85 15.29 -1.85
N GLY A 363 -0.04 16.06 -1.24
CA GLY A 363 -1.47 16.05 -1.53
C GLY A 363 -1.81 16.41 -2.98
N VAL A 364 -1.18 17.44 -3.54
CA VAL A 364 -1.33 17.83 -4.95
C VAL A 364 -0.77 16.75 -5.88
N MET A 365 0.39 16.17 -5.57
CA MET A 365 0.99 15.10 -6.38
C MET A 365 0.09 13.85 -6.41
N LEU A 366 -0.47 13.46 -5.26
CA LEU A 366 -1.47 12.39 -5.16
C LEU A 366 -2.72 12.69 -5.98
N LYS A 367 -3.21 13.94 -5.91
CA LYS A 367 -4.39 14.37 -6.69
C LYS A 367 -4.13 14.30 -8.20
N ARG A 368 -2.90 14.55 -8.64
CA ARG A 368 -2.52 14.54 -10.06
C ARG A 368 -2.18 13.15 -10.59
N ALA A 369 -1.56 12.29 -9.78
CA ALA A 369 -1.17 10.95 -10.18
C ALA A 369 -2.37 10.08 -10.57
N LYS A 370 -2.20 9.18 -11.54
CA LYS A 370 -3.23 8.21 -11.95
C LYS A 370 -3.20 6.94 -11.11
N CYS A 371 -2.03 6.58 -10.60
CA CYS A 371 -1.79 5.39 -9.79
C CYS A 371 -0.78 5.72 -8.69
N THR A 372 -0.91 5.05 -7.54
CA THR A 372 0.10 5.12 -6.47
C THR A 372 0.81 3.77 -6.34
N ILE A 373 2.13 3.77 -6.25
CA ILE A 373 2.91 2.63 -5.78
C ILE A 373 3.20 2.88 -4.30
N TYR A 374 2.63 2.05 -3.45
CA TYR A 374 2.84 2.05 -2.00
C TYR A 374 3.93 1.05 -1.66
N SER A 375 5.11 1.55 -1.28
CA SER A 375 6.24 0.72 -0.87
C SER A 375 6.09 0.33 0.58
N VAL A 376 5.83 -0.96 0.84
CA VAL A 376 5.72 -1.48 2.21
C VAL A 376 7.10 -1.62 2.81
N GLN A 377 7.24 -1.16 4.05
CA GLN A 377 8.48 -1.16 4.81
C GLN A 377 8.18 -1.70 6.21
N GLU A 378 9.22 -1.90 7.03
CA GLU A 378 9.04 -2.47 8.38
C GLU A 378 8.20 -1.58 9.29
N ILE A 379 8.32 -0.26 9.12
CA ILE A 379 7.54 0.74 9.83
C ILE A 379 6.71 1.51 8.83
N ASP A 380 5.41 1.25 8.83
CA ASP A 380 4.45 2.13 8.18
C ASP A 380 4.23 3.37 9.05
N THR A 381 4.09 4.51 8.40
CA THR A 381 3.79 5.77 9.08
C THR A 381 2.38 6.21 8.75
N LEU A 382 1.79 6.97 9.68
CA LEU A 382 0.48 7.58 9.49
C LEU A 382 0.41 8.38 8.17
N GLY A 383 1.51 9.05 7.80
CA GLY A 383 1.65 9.72 6.51
C GLY A 383 1.41 8.74 5.36
N LYS A 384 2.24 7.70 5.23
CA LYS A 384 2.15 6.71 4.14
C LYS A 384 0.77 6.03 4.05
N ASP A 385 0.20 5.63 5.19
CA ASP A 385 -1.11 4.99 5.23
C ASP A 385 -2.23 5.94 4.83
N SER A 386 -2.10 7.24 5.16
CA SER A 386 -3.03 8.27 4.71
C SER A 386 -2.95 8.49 3.19
N GLU A 387 -1.76 8.39 2.58
CA GLU A 387 -1.58 8.49 1.13
C GLU A 387 -2.25 7.32 0.40
N LEU A 388 -2.09 6.09 0.92
CA LEU A 388 -2.79 4.90 0.43
C LEU A 388 -4.31 5.09 0.52
N ALA A 389 -4.81 5.45 1.70
CA ALA A 389 -6.25 5.62 1.92
C ALA A 389 -6.83 6.74 1.06
N SER A 390 -6.12 7.87 0.95
CA SER A 390 -6.51 9.02 0.11
C SER A 390 -6.55 8.65 -1.37
N THR A 391 -5.57 7.88 -1.85
CA THR A 391 -5.57 7.42 -3.25
C THR A 391 -6.79 6.57 -3.56
N LEU A 392 -7.10 5.58 -2.71
CA LEU A 392 -8.27 4.72 -2.88
C LEU A 392 -9.59 5.50 -2.75
N ALA A 393 -9.66 6.46 -1.82
CA ALA A 393 -10.82 7.32 -1.64
C ALA A 393 -11.09 8.26 -2.82
N GLN A 394 -10.08 8.51 -3.67
CA GLN A 394 -10.21 9.21 -4.94
C GLN A 394 -10.62 8.28 -6.11
N GLY A 395 -10.81 6.99 -5.86
CA GLY A 395 -11.15 6.02 -6.91
C GLY A 395 -9.97 5.52 -7.73
N LYS A 396 -8.73 5.83 -7.31
CA LYS A 396 -7.50 5.50 -8.05
C LYS A 396 -6.91 4.18 -7.54
N PRO A 397 -6.28 3.38 -8.42
CA PRO A 397 -5.62 2.15 -8.02
C PRO A 397 -4.37 2.43 -7.18
N VAL A 398 -4.14 1.54 -6.21
CA VAL A 398 -2.90 1.48 -5.41
C VAL A 398 -2.26 0.12 -5.63
N ILE A 399 -0.99 0.13 -6.04
CA ILE A 399 -0.13 -1.07 -6.08
C ILE A 399 0.70 -1.08 -4.80
N ALA A 400 0.41 -1.99 -3.88
CA ALA A 400 1.26 -2.21 -2.71
C ALA A 400 2.40 -3.16 -3.08
N TYR A 401 3.60 -2.62 -3.22
CA TYR A 401 4.81 -3.41 -3.44
C TYR A 401 5.38 -3.86 -2.09
N ILE A 402 5.51 -5.18 -1.92
CA ILE A 402 6.07 -5.80 -0.73
C ILE A 402 7.20 -6.70 -1.18
N ARG A 403 8.43 -6.43 -0.73
CA ARG A 403 9.60 -7.20 -1.14
C ARG A 403 9.40 -8.68 -0.85
N ASP A 404 9.63 -9.51 -1.86
CA ASP A 404 9.73 -10.94 -1.68
C ASP A 404 11.14 -11.36 -1.29
N ILE A 405 11.23 -12.22 -0.27
CA ILE A 405 12.46 -12.92 0.10
C ILE A 405 12.25 -14.37 -0.31
N ALA A 406 12.61 -14.66 -1.57
CA ALA A 406 12.51 -15.98 -2.16
C ALA A 406 13.50 -16.96 -1.52
N SER A 407 14.73 -16.50 -1.24
CA SER A 407 15.79 -17.28 -0.62
C SER A 407 16.36 -16.57 0.61
N ILE A 408 16.26 -17.23 1.77
CA ILE A 408 16.85 -16.74 3.02
C ILE A 408 18.38 -16.78 2.93
N ASP A 409 18.95 -17.78 2.24
CA ASP A 409 20.40 -17.89 2.05
C ASP A 409 20.97 -16.72 1.25
N GLU A 410 20.34 -16.36 0.14
CA GLU A 410 20.75 -15.21 -0.68
C GLU A 410 20.62 -13.92 0.11
N ARG A 411 19.49 -13.74 0.81
CA ARG A 411 19.30 -12.56 1.65
C ARG A 411 20.32 -12.48 2.79
N ALA A 412 20.65 -13.59 3.44
CA ALA A 412 21.67 -13.62 4.48
C ALA A 412 23.06 -13.26 3.94
N LYS A 413 23.39 -13.64 2.69
CA LYS A 413 24.63 -13.23 2.01
C LYS A 413 24.64 -11.72 1.72
N GLU A 414 23.54 -11.16 1.25
CA GLU A 414 23.39 -9.70 1.09
C GLU A 414 23.58 -8.98 2.43
N LEU A 415 23.03 -9.53 3.52
CA LEU A 415 23.14 -8.93 4.84
C LEU A 415 24.58 -8.91 5.37
N LYS A 416 25.41 -9.92 5.08
CA LYS A 416 26.81 -9.97 5.59
C LYS A 416 27.62 -8.71 5.25
N VAL A 417 27.37 -8.09 4.09
CA VAL A 417 28.10 -6.89 3.66
C VAL A 417 27.51 -5.59 4.22
N MET A 418 26.34 -5.63 4.84
CA MET A 418 25.70 -4.45 5.44
C MET A 418 26.45 -3.98 6.70
N PRO A 419 26.54 -2.67 6.99
CA PRO A 419 27.21 -2.18 8.20
C PRO A 419 26.50 -2.64 9.47
N LEU A 420 27.22 -2.71 10.60
CA LEU A 420 26.65 -3.21 11.86
C LEU A 420 25.48 -2.34 12.37
N GLU A 421 25.48 -1.06 12.01
CA GLU A 421 24.40 -0.13 12.31
C GLU A 421 23.06 -0.53 11.68
N PHE A 422 23.08 -1.11 10.48
CA PHE A 422 21.88 -1.68 9.85
C PHE A 422 21.26 -2.73 10.77
N PHE A 423 22.06 -3.64 11.31
CA PHE A 423 21.60 -4.74 12.15
C PHE A 423 21.00 -4.28 13.46
N ARG A 424 21.65 -3.31 14.13
CA ARG A 424 21.13 -2.68 15.35
C ARG A 424 19.74 -2.10 15.09
N ASP A 425 19.62 -1.27 14.05
CA ASP A 425 18.38 -0.57 13.74
C ASP A 425 17.29 -1.57 13.34
N LYS A 426 17.64 -2.54 12.48
CA LYS A 426 16.72 -3.60 12.05
C LYS A 426 16.20 -4.42 13.22
N TYR A 427 17.07 -4.81 14.15
CA TYR A 427 16.66 -5.53 15.35
C TYR A 427 15.66 -4.71 16.17
N TYR A 428 15.93 -3.43 16.43
CA TYR A 428 15.02 -2.61 17.24
C TYR A 428 13.65 -2.43 16.59
N VAL A 429 13.63 -2.20 15.27
CA VAL A 429 12.37 -2.13 14.52
C VAL A 429 11.60 -3.45 14.65
N LEU A 430 12.25 -4.57 14.36
CA LEU A 430 11.59 -5.86 14.38
C LEU A 430 11.16 -6.26 15.81
N ASN A 431 11.97 -5.95 16.81
CA ASN A 431 11.65 -6.23 18.21
C ASN A 431 10.45 -5.41 18.70
N LYS A 432 10.35 -4.13 18.30
CA LYS A 432 9.22 -3.26 18.65
C LYS A 432 7.89 -3.79 18.12
N GLU A 433 7.89 -4.38 16.92
CA GLU A 433 6.73 -5.06 16.32
C GLU A 433 6.46 -6.44 16.95
N GLY A 434 7.25 -6.83 17.95
CA GLY A 434 7.12 -8.07 18.71
C GLY A 434 7.60 -9.31 17.95
N TRP A 435 8.46 -9.15 16.94
CA TRP A 435 8.92 -10.31 16.15
C TRP A 435 9.85 -11.23 16.92
N PHE A 436 10.67 -10.69 17.82
CA PHE A 436 11.54 -11.48 18.70
C PHE A 436 10.92 -11.81 20.06
N THR A 437 9.65 -11.45 20.28
CA THR A 437 8.91 -11.80 21.51
C THR A 437 7.85 -12.86 21.31
N LYS A 438 7.50 -13.17 20.05
CA LYS A 438 6.50 -14.19 19.70
C LYS A 438 7.20 -15.54 19.46
N ASP A 439 6.93 -16.52 20.32
CA ASP A 439 7.50 -17.87 20.22
C ASP A 439 7.30 -18.50 18.84
N LYS A 440 6.14 -18.25 18.20
CA LYS A 440 5.87 -18.74 16.84
C LYS A 440 6.93 -18.28 15.83
N VAL A 441 7.31 -17.01 15.88
CA VAL A 441 8.27 -16.40 14.95
C VAL A 441 9.66 -16.93 15.21
N ILE A 442 10.06 -17.00 16.49
CA ILE A 442 11.34 -17.59 16.90
C ILE A 442 11.42 -19.04 16.43
N ASN A 443 10.39 -19.85 16.70
CA ASN A 443 10.37 -21.26 16.33
C ASN A 443 10.45 -21.46 14.81
N GLU A 444 9.76 -20.62 14.03
CA GLU A 444 9.78 -20.68 12.57
C GLU A 444 11.17 -20.28 12.02
N CYS A 445 11.76 -19.19 12.51
CA CYS A 445 13.11 -18.78 12.16
C CYS A 445 14.15 -19.86 12.53
N SER A 446 14.05 -20.43 13.73
CA SER A 446 14.93 -21.49 14.19
C SER A 446 14.77 -22.77 13.36
N SER A 447 13.55 -23.06 12.88
CA SER A 447 13.32 -24.17 11.95
C SER A 447 14.03 -23.94 10.61
N TRP A 448 14.03 -22.71 10.10
CA TRP A 448 14.74 -22.37 8.86
C TRP A 448 16.25 -22.43 9.02
N VAL A 449 16.78 -21.99 10.17
CA VAL A 449 18.20 -22.15 10.49
C VAL A 449 18.59 -23.62 10.52
N LYS A 450 17.83 -24.48 11.22
CA LYS A 450 18.09 -25.93 11.25
C LYS A 450 18.07 -26.55 9.85
N LYS A 451 17.08 -26.19 9.01
CA LYS A 451 16.95 -26.68 7.63
C LYS A 451 18.13 -26.30 6.73
N SER A 452 18.80 -25.18 7.02
CA SER A 452 20.01 -24.76 6.30
C SER A 452 21.28 -25.54 6.68
N GLY A 453 21.18 -26.52 7.59
CA GLY A 453 22.32 -27.31 8.07
C GLY A 453 23.21 -26.56 9.07
N LYS A 454 22.83 -25.36 9.49
CA LYS A 454 23.57 -24.56 10.48
C LYS A 454 23.23 -25.02 11.90
N ALA A 455 24.27 -25.22 12.71
CA ALA A 455 24.10 -25.51 14.13
C ALA A 455 23.42 -24.33 14.83
N LEU A 456 22.38 -24.62 15.62
CA LEU A 456 21.79 -23.61 16.49
C LEU A 456 22.73 -23.28 17.66
N PRO A 457 22.63 -22.08 18.22
CA PRO A 457 23.30 -21.75 19.47
C PRO A 457 22.91 -22.74 20.59
N LYS A 458 23.81 -22.95 21.56
CA LYS A 458 23.51 -23.75 22.77
C LYS A 458 22.46 -23.06 23.66
N MET A 459 22.44 -21.73 23.64
CA MET A 459 21.42 -20.89 24.30
C MET A 459 20.16 -20.79 23.44
N SER A 460 19.06 -20.26 24.00
CA SER A 460 17.87 -20.04 23.20
C SER A 460 18.14 -19.02 22.08
N THR A 461 17.41 -19.15 20.96
CA THR A 461 17.53 -18.22 19.83
C THR A 461 17.31 -16.76 20.24
N LYS A 462 16.35 -16.52 21.14
CA LYS A 462 16.06 -15.18 21.63
C LYS A 462 17.25 -14.60 22.39
N GLU A 463 17.80 -15.35 23.34
CA GLU A 463 18.98 -14.94 24.11
C GLU A 463 20.18 -14.70 23.20
N PHE A 464 20.37 -15.52 22.17
CA PHE A 464 21.44 -15.33 21.19
C PHE A 464 21.28 -14.01 20.43
N VAL A 465 20.10 -13.75 19.85
CA VAL A 465 19.85 -12.53 19.08
C VAL A 465 19.98 -11.28 19.98
N GLU A 466 19.45 -11.33 21.20
CA GLU A 466 19.58 -10.25 22.17
C GLU A 466 21.04 -10.00 22.57
N SER A 467 21.78 -11.05 22.91
CA SER A 467 23.19 -10.97 23.29
C SER A 467 24.05 -10.41 22.16
N PHE A 468 23.90 -10.95 20.95
CA PHE A 468 24.67 -10.51 19.78
C PHE A 468 24.34 -9.05 19.39
N THR A 469 23.06 -8.66 19.49
CA THR A 469 22.67 -7.25 19.27
C THR A 469 23.26 -6.32 20.33
N ASN A 470 23.37 -6.77 21.57
CA ASN A 470 24.02 -5.99 22.63
C ASN A 470 25.52 -5.82 22.36
N GLU A 471 26.21 -6.81 21.80
CA GLU A 471 27.61 -6.70 21.38
C GLU A 471 27.77 -5.70 20.23
N ILE A 472 26.94 -5.82 19.19
CA ILE A 472 26.85 -4.84 18.10
C ILE A 472 26.63 -3.42 18.65
N THR A 473 25.67 -3.27 19.56
CA THR A 473 25.30 -1.97 20.14
C THR A 473 26.45 -1.40 20.97
N LYS A 474 27.14 -2.23 21.77
CA LYS A 474 28.34 -1.82 22.52
C LYS A 474 29.42 -1.31 21.58
N LEU A 475 29.65 -1.95 20.44
CA LEU A 475 30.63 -1.52 19.45
C LEU A 475 30.22 -0.20 18.77
N ILE A 476 28.98 -0.09 18.31
CA ILE A 476 28.47 1.14 17.66
C ILE A 476 28.46 2.32 18.63
N ASN A 477 28.19 2.09 19.92
CA ASN A 477 28.24 3.15 20.93
C ASN A 477 29.65 3.71 21.16
N ARG A 478 30.70 3.04 20.66
CA ARG A 478 32.08 3.57 20.61
C ARG A 478 32.31 4.54 19.46
N LYS A 479 31.34 4.74 18.55
CA LYS A 479 31.42 5.80 17.55
C LYS A 479 31.25 7.16 18.24
N ALA A 480 32.21 8.05 18.02
CA ALA A 480 32.14 9.42 18.53
C ALA A 480 31.05 10.21 17.79
N TRP A 481 31.09 10.16 16.46
CA TRP A 481 30.18 10.85 15.56
C TRP A 481 29.23 9.87 14.87
N SER A 482 28.06 10.35 14.42
CA SER A 482 27.11 9.52 13.64
C SER A 482 27.29 9.72 12.14
N SER A 483 27.80 10.89 11.73
CA SER A 483 27.96 11.27 10.33
C SER A 483 29.27 10.79 9.69
N ILE A 484 30.32 10.51 10.47
CA ILE A 484 31.65 10.11 9.98
C ILE A 484 32.14 8.80 10.62
N LYS A 485 33.06 8.10 9.93
CA LYS A 485 33.65 6.86 10.43
C LYS A 485 34.57 7.17 11.61
N THR A 486 34.50 6.35 12.65
CA THR A 486 35.40 6.46 13.81
C THR A 486 36.54 5.44 13.66
N VAL A 487 37.80 5.90 13.75
CA VAL A 487 38.99 5.09 13.39
C VAL A 487 39.14 3.83 14.25
N TRP A 488 38.88 3.93 15.56
CA TRP A 488 38.99 2.79 16.49
C TRP A 488 37.77 1.86 16.50
N VAL A 489 36.76 2.12 15.66
CA VAL A 489 35.60 1.23 15.51
C VAL A 489 35.80 0.36 14.28
N ASP A 490 36.32 -0.83 14.51
CA ASP A 490 36.59 -1.80 13.45
C ASP A 490 35.44 -2.80 13.27
N GLU A 491 34.47 -2.41 12.46
CA GLU A 491 33.33 -3.27 12.13
C GLU A 491 33.74 -4.51 11.32
N GLU A 492 34.81 -4.43 10.52
CA GLU A 492 35.29 -5.54 9.69
C GLU A 492 35.95 -6.61 10.56
N ASN A 493 36.86 -6.22 11.44
CA ASN A 493 37.48 -7.14 12.39
C ASN A 493 36.45 -7.74 13.36
N PHE A 494 35.42 -6.99 13.78
CA PHE A 494 34.31 -7.55 14.55
C PHE A 494 33.60 -8.67 13.77
N LYS A 495 33.23 -8.43 12.51
CA LYS A 495 32.59 -9.45 11.67
C LYS A 495 33.47 -10.66 11.41
N ILE A 496 34.77 -10.48 11.20
CA ILE A 496 35.73 -11.56 10.95
C ILE A 496 35.91 -12.41 12.22
N SER A 497 36.13 -11.76 13.38
CA SER A 497 36.32 -12.46 14.65
C SER A 497 35.07 -13.21 15.13
N GLN A 498 33.89 -12.82 14.63
CA GLN A 498 32.61 -13.42 14.95
C GLN A 498 31.95 -14.08 13.72
N ASP A 499 32.68 -14.46 12.66
CA ASP A 499 32.06 -14.79 11.34
C ASP A 499 30.97 -15.87 11.44
N GLU A 500 31.18 -16.92 12.24
CA GLU A 500 30.19 -17.99 12.40
C GLU A 500 28.89 -17.48 13.05
N ASP A 501 29.01 -16.76 14.16
CA ASP A 501 27.85 -16.23 14.89
C ASP A 501 27.20 -15.06 14.16
N PHE A 502 27.99 -14.21 13.50
CA PHE A 502 27.49 -13.16 12.62
C PHE A 502 26.72 -13.74 11.43
N ALA A 503 27.20 -14.85 10.84
CA ALA A 503 26.48 -15.55 9.77
C ALA A 503 25.15 -16.14 10.26
N LYS A 504 25.11 -16.68 11.48
CA LYS A 504 23.85 -17.14 12.11
C LYS A 504 22.91 -15.96 12.34
N TYR A 505 23.42 -14.84 12.87
CA TYR A 505 22.66 -13.63 13.12
C TYR A 505 22.07 -13.04 11.82
N CYS A 506 22.85 -12.95 10.75
CA CYS A 506 22.35 -12.54 9.42
C CYS A 506 21.20 -13.43 8.95
N TYR A 507 21.29 -14.73 9.18
CA TYR A 507 20.24 -15.68 8.80
C TYR A 507 18.97 -15.49 9.62
N PHE A 508 19.10 -15.19 10.92
CA PHE A 508 17.96 -14.85 11.77
C PHE A 508 17.26 -13.56 11.30
N ILE A 509 18.02 -12.52 10.98
CA ILE A 509 17.44 -11.27 10.45
C ILE A 509 16.76 -11.52 9.09
N ALA A 510 17.39 -12.25 8.16
CA ALA A 510 16.77 -12.60 6.88
C ALA A 510 15.47 -13.40 7.05
N SER A 511 15.44 -14.33 8.02
CA SER A 511 14.26 -15.10 8.39
C SER A 511 13.15 -14.19 8.95
N ALA A 512 13.50 -13.29 9.87
CA ALA A 512 12.54 -12.36 10.45
C ALA A 512 11.97 -11.38 9.41
N GLU A 513 12.81 -10.87 8.49
CA GLU A 513 12.36 -10.05 7.36
C GLU A 513 11.40 -10.82 6.46
N LYS A 514 11.73 -12.07 6.10
CA LYS A 514 10.87 -12.90 5.26
C LYS A 514 9.49 -13.07 5.90
N TYR A 515 9.47 -13.47 7.16
CA TYR A 515 8.23 -13.63 7.90
C TYR A 515 7.42 -12.33 7.93
N PHE A 516 8.09 -11.21 8.24
CA PHE A 516 7.46 -9.89 8.29
C PHE A 516 6.77 -9.55 6.96
N TYR A 517 7.50 -9.63 5.85
CA TYR A 517 6.98 -9.29 4.55
C TYR A 517 5.87 -10.23 4.11
N ASP A 518 6.01 -11.54 4.35
CA ASP A 518 4.97 -12.53 4.04
C ASP A 518 3.68 -12.22 4.82
N LYS A 519 3.81 -11.89 6.11
CA LYS A 519 2.65 -11.54 6.94
C LYS A 519 2.00 -10.22 6.52
N ARG A 520 2.78 -9.22 6.15
CA ARG A 520 2.26 -7.94 5.62
C ARG A 520 1.52 -8.13 4.31
N ALA A 521 2.05 -8.95 3.40
CA ALA A 521 1.36 -9.27 2.15
C ALA A 521 0.04 -9.99 2.39
N GLU A 522 0.03 -10.99 3.27
CA GLU A 522 -1.21 -11.65 3.68
C GLU A 522 -2.21 -10.66 4.29
N THR A 523 -1.73 -9.78 5.17
CA THR A 523 -2.59 -8.82 5.88
C THR A 523 -3.23 -7.83 4.90
N LEU A 524 -2.43 -7.17 4.07
CA LEU A 524 -2.94 -6.18 3.10
C LEU A 524 -3.79 -6.80 1.99
N SER A 525 -3.57 -8.06 1.62
CA SER A 525 -4.38 -8.73 0.59
C SER A 525 -5.68 -9.34 1.13
N LYS A 526 -5.69 -9.83 2.39
CA LYS A 526 -6.79 -10.68 2.90
C LYS A 526 -7.52 -10.13 4.11
N THR A 527 -6.85 -9.57 5.10
CA THR A 527 -7.46 -9.36 6.43
C THR A 527 -7.58 -7.91 6.85
N HIS A 528 -6.76 -7.01 6.29
CA HIS A 528 -6.73 -5.62 6.71
C HIS A 528 -7.96 -4.85 6.20
N PRO A 529 -8.64 -4.03 7.01
CA PRO A 529 -9.76 -3.22 6.55
C PRO A 529 -9.40 -2.27 5.39
N LEU A 530 -8.21 -1.63 5.44
CA LEU A 530 -7.72 -0.78 4.34
C LEU A 530 -7.39 -1.54 3.04
N ARG A 531 -7.54 -2.87 2.98
CA ARG A 531 -7.46 -3.60 1.70
C ARG A 531 -8.51 -3.12 0.70
N LEU A 532 -9.62 -2.54 1.20
CA LEU A 532 -10.68 -1.93 0.42
C LEU A 532 -11.06 -0.58 1.03
N GLN A 533 -11.15 0.46 0.21
CA GLN A 533 -11.65 1.76 0.63
C GLN A 533 -12.63 2.34 -0.39
N ILE A 534 -13.67 3.02 0.09
CA ILE A 534 -14.72 3.54 -0.76
C ILE A 534 -14.31 4.86 -1.38
N SER A 535 -14.54 5.00 -2.69
CA SER A 535 -14.48 6.29 -3.36
C SER A 535 -15.55 7.22 -2.81
N LEU A 536 -15.15 8.36 -2.26
CA LEU A 536 -16.08 9.31 -1.65
C LEU A 536 -16.96 10.04 -2.68
N SER A 537 -16.58 10.00 -3.96
CA SER A 537 -17.37 10.56 -5.05
C SER A 537 -18.37 9.56 -5.63
N THR A 538 -18.00 8.29 -5.75
CA THR A 538 -18.81 7.30 -6.49
C THR A 538 -19.46 6.24 -5.62
N GLY A 539 -19.01 6.05 -4.37
CA GLY A 539 -19.42 4.92 -3.54
C GLY A 539 -18.79 3.59 -3.99
N VAL A 540 -17.96 3.56 -5.03
CA VAL A 540 -17.33 2.31 -5.49
C VAL A 540 -16.16 1.96 -4.58
N ALA A 541 -16.14 0.73 -4.06
CA ALA A 541 -15.02 0.22 -3.26
C ALA A 541 -13.77 0.00 -4.13
N ASN A 542 -12.60 0.43 -3.68
CA ASN A 542 -11.31 0.30 -4.36
C ASN A 542 -10.35 -0.54 -3.55
N GLY A 543 -9.79 -1.56 -4.20
CA GLY A 543 -8.84 -2.48 -3.62
C GLY A 543 -7.39 -2.04 -3.71
N VAL A 544 -6.61 -2.40 -2.70
CA VAL A 544 -5.14 -2.42 -2.76
C VAL A 544 -4.70 -3.65 -3.53
N LEU A 545 -3.83 -3.46 -4.54
CA LEU A 545 -3.29 -4.53 -5.35
C LEU A 545 -1.89 -4.90 -4.88
N VAL A 546 -1.76 -6.03 -4.18
CA VAL A 546 -0.51 -6.46 -3.55
C VAL A 546 0.34 -7.24 -4.54
N VAL A 547 1.58 -6.80 -4.76
CA VAL A 547 2.57 -7.47 -5.63
C VAL A 547 3.89 -7.70 -4.89
N ARG A 548 4.60 -8.76 -5.28
CA ARG A 548 5.75 -9.30 -4.54
C ARG A 548 7.09 -9.10 -5.23
N THR A 549 7.07 -8.89 -6.55
CA THR A 549 8.27 -8.73 -7.36
C THR A 549 8.23 -7.43 -8.17
N HIS A 550 9.42 -6.91 -8.53
CA HIS A 550 9.52 -5.75 -9.42
C HIS A 550 8.83 -6.00 -10.76
N ALA A 551 8.92 -7.23 -11.29
CA ALA A 551 8.31 -7.62 -12.55
C ALA A 551 6.78 -7.54 -12.49
N GLN A 552 6.15 -8.10 -11.45
CA GLN A 552 4.70 -7.98 -11.24
C GLN A 552 4.26 -6.54 -11.06
N CYS A 553 5.03 -5.74 -10.30
CA CYS A 553 4.75 -4.32 -10.10
C CYS A 553 4.76 -3.55 -11.43
N ALA A 554 5.79 -3.73 -12.25
CA ALA A 554 5.88 -3.12 -13.57
C ALA A 554 4.78 -3.59 -14.52
N GLN A 555 4.47 -4.89 -14.55
CA GLN A 555 3.40 -5.43 -15.38
C GLN A 555 2.03 -4.85 -15.02
N LEU A 556 1.71 -4.83 -13.73
CA LEU A 556 0.43 -4.29 -13.25
C LEU A 556 0.33 -2.78 -13.48
N LEU A 557 1.42 -2.04 -13.22
CA LEU A 557 1.49 -0.60 -13.50
C LEU A 557 1.26 -0.31 -14.98
N LYS A 558 1.91 -1.05 -15.87
CA LYS A 558 1.72 -0.94 -17.32
C LYS A 558 0.25 -1.10 -17.67
N LYS A 559 -0.38 -2.19 -17.21
CA LYS A 559 -1.79 -2.48 -17.53
C LYS A 559 -2.75 -1.41 -17.03
N ILE A 560 -2.50 -0.84 -15.86
CA ILE A 560 -3.31 0.26 -15.30
C ILE A 560 -3.15 1.52 -16.16
N ILE A 561 -1.91 1.96 -16.40
CA ILE A 561 -1.63 3.24 -17.06
C ILE A 561 -2.01 3.20 -18.55
N SER A 562 -1.88 2.06 -19.21
CA SER A 562 -2.29 1.87 -20.60
C SER A 562 -3.76 1.49 -20.76
N ASN A 563 -4.57 1.50 -19.69
CA ASN A 563 -5.98 1.06 -19.71
C ASN A 563 -6.20 -0.42 -20.11
N GLU A 564 -5.15 -1.24 -20.22
CA GLU A 564 -5.24 -2.65 -20.62
C GLU A 564 -6.01 -3.48 -19.59
N LEU A 565 -5.81 -3.19 -18.29
CA LEU A 565 -6.51 -3.84 -17.19
C LEU A 565 -8.04 -3.76 -17.35
N TYR A 566 -8.54 -2.59 -17.76
CA TYR A 566 -9.97 -2.34 -17.87
C TYR A 566 -10.53 -2.75 -19.23
N TYR A 567 -9.80 -2.47 -20.30
CA TYR A 567 -10.22 -2.78 -21.67
C TYR A 567 -10.35 -4.30 -21.89
N ASN A 568 -9.39 -5.09 -21.38
CA ASN A 568 -9.42 -6.55 -21.50
C ASN A 568 -10.31 -7.22 -20.43
N LEU A 569 -10.80 -6.45 -19.44
CA LEU A 569 -11.45 -6.97 -18.23
C LEU A 569 -10.64 -8.12 -17.61
N ASP A 570 -9.36 -7.87 -17.32
CA ASP A 570 -8.42 -8.84 -16.71
C ASP A 570 -8.74 -9.09 -15.22
N PHE A 571 -9.97 -9.53 -14.99
CA PHE A 571 -10.58 -9.74 -13.69
C PHE A 571 -11.36 -11.05 -13.64
N GLU A 572 -11.34 -11.68 -12.48
CA GLU A 572 -12.20 -12.79 -12.11
C GLU A 572 -13.35 -12.27 -11.24
N LEU A 573 -14.59 -12.61 -11.58
CA LEU A 573 -15.74 -12.29 -10.73
C LEU A 573 -16.11 -13.51 -9.89
N ILE A 574 -15.98 -13.40 -8.57
CA ILE A 574 -16.16 -14.51 -7.63
C ILE A 574 -17.25 -14.12 -6.62
N HIS A 575 -18.15 -15.06 -6.30
CA HIS A 575 -19.05 -14.91 -5.17
C HIS A 575 -18.39 -15.48 -3.92
N ASP A 576 -18.09 -14.62 -2.96
CA ASP A 576 -17.59 -14.99 -1.65
C ASP A 576 -18.80 -15.21 -0.72
N GLU A 577 -19.21 -16.47 -0.56
CA GLU A 577 -20.37 -16.85 0.24
C GLU A 577 -20.17 -16.57 1.73
N GLU A 578 -18.95 -16.75 2.23
CA GLU A 578 -18.59 -16.54 3.63
C GLU A 578 -18.74 -15.06 3.99
N ASN A 579 -18.19 -14.18 3.16
CA ASN A 579 -18.26 -12.74 3.35
C ASN A 579 -19.50 -12.10 2.71
N ARG A 580 -20.38 -12.91 2.11
CA ARG A 580 -21.67 -12.46 1.59
C ARG A 580 -21.51 -11.30 0.60
N CYS A 581 -20.63 -11.48 -0.38
CA CYS A 581 -20.32 -10.45 -1.37
C CYS A 581 -19.83 -11.02 -2.71
N TRP A 582 -19.93 -10.21 -3.75
CA TRP A 582 -19.25 -10.46 -5.03
C TRP A 582 -17.96 -9.67 -5.08
N VAL A 583 -16.89 -10.33 -5.49
CA VAL A 583 -15.54 -9.77 -5.55
C VAL A 583 -15.06 -9.79 -7.00
N LEU A 584 -14.69 -8.62 -7.51
CA LEU A 584 -13.94 -8.51 -8.76
C LEU A 584 -12.46 -8.55 -8.41
N LYS A 585 -11.79 -9.64 -8.71
CA LYS A 585 -10.40 -9.92 -8.35
C LYS A 585 -9.48 -9.64 -9.53
N GLU A 586 -8.41 -8.87 -9.30
CA GLU A 586 -7.41 -8.57 -10.33
C GLU A 586 -6.46 -9.76 -10.50
N THR A 587 -6.13 -10.11 -11.75
CA THR A 587 -5.51 -11.39 -12.10
C THR A 587 -4.02 -11.52 -11.75
N ILE A 588 -3.25 -10.43 -11.74
CA ILE A 588 -1.80 -10.44 -11.42
C ILE A 588 -1.56 -10.53 -9.91
N SER A 589 -2.20 -9.63 -9.14
CA SER A 589 -2.08 -9.55 -7.69
C SER A 589 -2.94 -10.57 -6.94
N GLY A 590 -4.00 -11.06 -7.61
CA GLY A 590 -5.01 -11.90 -6.96
C GLY A 590 -5.80 -11.17 -5.87
N CYS A 591 -5.75 -9.84 -5.82
CA CYS A 591 -6.41 -9.05 -4.78
C CYS A 591 -7.83 -8.64 -5.20
N ALA A 592 -8.71 -8.48 -4.21
CA ALA A 592 -10.04 -7.90 -4.42
C ALA A 592 -9.88 -6.46 -4.89
N TYR A 593 -10.28 -6.14 -6.13
CA TYR A 593 -10.19 -4.80 -6.70
C TYR A 593 -11.46 -3.98 -6.50
N ARG A 594 -12.62 -4.64 -6.58
CA ARG A 594 -13.95 -4.08 -6.34
C ARG A 594 -14.80 -5.11 -5.60
N VAL A 595 -15.78 -4.65 -4.82
CA VAL A 595 -16.69 -5.52 -4.08
C VAL A 595 -18.13 -5.01 -4.16
N VAL A 596 -19.08 -5.93 -4.30
CA VAL A 596 -20.53 -5.68 -4.20
C VAL A 596 -21.09 -6.52 -3.06
N THR A 597 -21.57 -5.88 -2.00
CA THR A 597 -22.12 -6.62 -0.85
C THR A 597 -23.51 -7.18 -1.15
N ASP A 598 -23.77 -8.41 -0.69
CA ASP A 598 -25.12 -9.02 -0.71
C ASP A 598 -25.98 -8.55 0.48
N ASN A 599 -25.37 -7.89 1.46
CA ASN A 599 -26.05 -7.54 2.70
C ASN A 599 -27.07 -6.44 2.41
N PHE A 600 -28.35 -6.81 2.50
CA PHE A 600 -29.46 -5.93 2.11
C PHE A 600 -29.48 -4.61 2.89
N LYS A 601 -29.22 -4.65 4.21
CA LYS A 601 -29.19 -3.44 5.04
C LYS A 601 -28.01 -2.56 4.65
N LEU A 602 -26.82 -3.16 4.49
CA LEU A 602 -25.63 -2.42 4.06
C LEU A 602 -25.84 -1.80 2.69
N THR A 603 -26.28 -2.58 1.69
CA THR A 603 -26.60 -2.08 0.34
C THR A 603 -27.60 -0.93 0.39
N ASN A 604 -28.72 -1.06 1.10
CA ASN A 604 -29.70 0.02 1.18
C ASN A 604 -29.15 1.28 1.85
N SER A 605 -28.50 1.14 3.01
CA SER A 605 -27.90 2.27 3.71
C SER A 605 -26.85 2.95 2.83
N PHE A 606 -25.93 2.16 2.27
CA PHE A 606 -24.84 2.62 1.45
C PHE A 606 -25.33 3.44 0.26
N TRP A 607 -26.25 2.86 -0.53
CA TRP A 607 -26.73 3.53 -1.72
C TRP A 607 -27.67 4.70 -1.44
N ASN A 608 -28.33 4.78 -0.27
CA ASN A 608 -29.05 6.00 0.09
C ASN A 608 -28.11 7.19 0.30
N PHE A 609 -26.92 6.99 0.88
CA PHE A 609 -25.96 8.09 1.08
C PHE A 609 -25.15 8.45 -0.16
N TYR A 610 -24.90 7.50 -1.06
CA TYR A 610 -24.14 7.75 -2.30
C TYR A 610 -25.01 8.09 -3.51
N ARG A 611 -26.34 7.94 -3.45
CA ARG A 611 -27.26 8.31 -4.56
C ARG A 611 -27.76 9.75 -4.52
N ASP A 612 -27.71 10.41 -3.36
CA ASP A 612 -28.40 11.68 -3.10
C ASP A 612 -27.58 12.96 -3.38
N LYS A 613 -26.40 12.87 -4.01
CA LYS A 613 -25.77 14.08 -4.58
C LYS A 613 -26.58 14.52 -5.81
N LYS A 614 -27.55 15.39 -5.51
CA LYS A 614 -28.48 16.12 -6.37
C LYS A 614 -28.04 16.26 -7.83
N GLY A 615 -28.89 15.71 -8.70
CA GLY A 615 -29.21 16.25 -10.01
C GLY A 615 -28.60 15.51 -11.18
N GLY A 616 -29.29 14.53 -11.75
CA GLY A 616 -29.24 14.14 -13.18
C GLY A 616 -27.90 13.71 -13.80
N ASP A 617 -26.78 13.89 -13.11
CA ASP A 617 -25.42 13.80 -13.62
C ASP A 617 -24.69 12.57 -13.11
N TYR A 618 -25.33 11.66 -12.36
CA TYR A 618 -24.68 10.38 -12.04
C TYR A 618 -24.52 9.48 -13.27
N ALA A 619 -25.43 9.57 -14.25
CA ALA A 619 -25.24 8.94 -15.56
C ALA A 619 -24.22 9.74 -16.40
N LYS A 620 -24.40 11.06 -16.53
CA LYS A 620 -23.50 11.93 -17.33
C LYS A 620 -22.11 12.18 -16.72
N GLY A 621 -21.89 11.81 -15.47
CA GLY A 621 -20.72 12.14 -14.65
C GLY A 621 -19.82 10.95 -14.33
N LEU A 622 -20.22 9.71 -14.67
CA LEU A 622 -19.35 8.53 -14.57
C LEU A 622 -18.06 8.68 -15.41
N CYS A 623 -18.06 9.61 -16.37
CA CYS A 623 -17.00 9.81 -17.35
C CYS A 623 -16.55 11.28 -17.52
N ARG A 624 -16.87 12.19 -16.59
CA ARG A 624 -16.42 13.61 -16.59
C ARG A 624 -15.46 13.94 -15.44
N VAL A 625 -14.53 13.04 -15.16
CA VAL A 625 -13.29 13.40 -14.47
C VAL A 625 -12.19 13.41 -15.54
N GLU A 626 -12.13 14.49 -16.30
CA GLU A 626 -10.91 14.89 -17.04
C GLU A 626 -10.15 15.92 -16.21
#